data_AF-A0A520IG76-F1
#
_entry.id   AF-A0A520IG76-F1
#
_cell.length_a   1.000
_cell.length_b   1.000
_cell.length_c   1.000
_cell.angle_alpha   90.00
_cell.angle_beta   90.00
_cell.angle_gamma   90.00
#
_symmetry.space_group_name_H-M   'P 1'
#
loop_
_entity.id
_entity.type
_entity.pdbx_description
1 polymer ?
#
loop_
_entity_poly.entity_id
_entity_poly.type
_entity_poly.pdbx_seq_one_letter_code
_entity_poly.pdbx_strand_id
1 'polypeptide(L)'
;EALDRRDAANRELRTSLGVEDALAELPHLNEAMLVTLGKAGIKTLDDLADLATDELVQKKRAEPRRRAENAAPIKTRPEDKGGILAAYNLSEEQGNEIIMAARAHWFEDEGDANADSPQ
;
A
#
# COMPACT_ATOMS: atom_id res chain seq x y z
N GLU A 1 9.11 24.64 4.39
CA GLU A 1 9.27 25.03 2.97
C GLU A 1 9.66 23.88 2.03
N ALA A 2 10.80 23.19 2.20
CA ALA A 2 11.21 22.15 1.25
C ALA A 2 10.37 20.85 1.32
N LEU A 3 9.88 20.49 2.52
CA LEU A 3 8.98 19.36 2.72
C LEU A 3 7.58 19.67 2.17
N ASP A 4 7.01 20.82 2.55
CA ASP A 4 5.71 21.28 2.04
C ASP A 4 5.65 21.35 0.51
N ARG A 5 6.74 21.78 -0.15
CA ARG A 5 6.82 21.79 -1.61
C ARG A 5 6.83 20.39 -2.21
N ARG A 6 7.49 19.43 -1.56
CA ARG A 6 7.50 18.02 -2.00
C ARG A 6 6.15 17.37 -1.79
N ASP A 7 5.48 17.65 -0.69
CA ASP A 7 4.16 17.12 -0.39
C ASP A 7 3.11 17.68 -1.35
N ALA A 8 3.16 18.98 -1.67
CA ALA A 8 2.32 19.58 -2.69
C ALA A 8 2.54 18.93 -4.08
N ALA A 9 3.80 18.74 -4.49
CA ALA A 9 4.12 18.07 -5.75
C ALA A 9 3.66 16.60 -5.77
N ASN A 10 3.76 15.89 -4.64
CA ASN A 10 3.28 14.52 -4.53
C ASN A 10 1.75 14.46 -4.57
N ARG A 11 1.04 15.43 -3.97
CA ARG A 11 -0.43 15.52 -4.06
C ARG A 11 -0.89 15.72 -5.50
N GLU A 12 -0.26 16.64 -6.23
CA GLU A 12 -0.53 16.85 -7.66
C GLU A 12 -0.28 15.56 -8.46
N LEU A 13 0.85 14.88 -8.20
CA LEU A 13 1.20 13.64 -8.87
C LEU A 13 0.21 12.52 -8.54
N ARG A 14 -0.17 12.36 -7.26
CA ARG A 14 -1.18 11.40 -6.79
C ARG A 14 -2.49 11.59 -7.55
N THR A 15 -2.99 12.83 -7.62
CA THR A 15 -4.21 13.15 -8.38
C THR A 15 -4.04 12.88 -9.88
N SER A 16 -2.89 13.20 -10.47
CA SER A 16 -2.63 12.92 -11.90
C SER A 16 -2.56 11.41 -12.23
N LEU A 17 -2.18 10.58 -11.26
CA LEU A 17 -2.17 9.12 -11.39
C LEU A 17 -3.58 8.53 -11.24
N GLY A 18 -4.56 9.33 -10.79
CA GLY A 18 -5.93 8.91 -10.53
C GLY A 18 -6.10 8.18 -9.19
N VAL A 19 -5.21 8.42 -8.23
CA VAL A 19 -5.33 7.87 -6.88
C VAL A 19 -6.38 8.67 -6.11
N GLU A 20 -7.34 7.97 -5.51
CA GLU A 20 -8.46 8.56 -4.80
C GLU A 20 -8.05 9.22 -3.48
N ASP A 21 -8.80 10.24 -3.09
CA ASP A 21 -8.59 10.95 -1.82
C ASP A 21 -8.80 10.04 -0.61
N ALA A 22 -9.69 9.04 -0.72
CA ALA A 22 -9.99 8.10 0.35
C ALA A 22 -8.75 7.31 0.82
N LEU A 23 -7.80 7.02 -0.07
CA LEU A 23 -6.53 6.40 0.31
C LEU A 23 -5.66 7.32 1.19
N ALA A 24 -5.80 8.64 1.05
CA ALA A 24 -5.04 9.60 1.86
C ALA A 24 -5.56 9.74 3.29
N GLU A 25 -6.75 9.23 3.57
CA GLU A 25 -7.35 9.23 4.91
C GLU A 25 -6.89 8.02 5.75
N LEU A 26 -6.26 7.02 5.10
CA LEU A 26 -5.77 5.83 5.78
C LEU A 26 -4.57 6.13 6.70
N PRO A 27 -4.48 5.44 7.86
CA PRO A 27 -3.38 5.63 8.79
C PRO A 27 -2.03 5.22 8.17
N HIS A 28 -0.95 5.84 8.65
CA HIS A 28 0.45 5.58 8.25
C HIS A 28 0.83 5.90 6.81
N LEU A 29 -0.10 6.29 5.96
CA LEU A 29 0.17 6.71 4.59
C LEU A 29 0.53 8.20 4.52
N ASN A 30 1.41 8.54 3.58
CA ASN A 30 1.74 9.92 3.23
C ASN A 30 1.70 10.10 1.71
N GLU A 31 1.75 11.36 1.24
CA GLU A 31 1.61 11.70 -0.18
C GLU A 31 2.63 10.96 -1.07
N ALA A 32 3.86 10.74 -0.60
CA ALA A 32 4.88 10.01 -1.35
C ALA A 32 4.56 8.51 -1.47
N MET A 33 3.99 7.90 -0.43
CA MET A 33 3.54 6.51 -0.45
C MET A 33 2.34 6.35 -1.38
N LEU A 34 1.38 7.28 -1.36
CA LEU A 34 0.21 7.29 -2.26
C LEU A 34 0.61 7.38 -3.72
N VAL A 35 1.60 8.22 -4.05
CA VAL A 35 2.19 8.26 -5.40
C VAL A 35 2.79 6.91 -5.79
N THR A 36 3.42 6.19 -4.86
CA THR A 36 4.01 4.87 -5.13
C THR A 36 2.93 3.81 -5.38
N LEU A 37 1.84 3.82 -4.59
CA LEU A 37 0.67 2.98 -4.82
C LEU A 37 0.06 3.25 -6.20
N GLY A 38 -0.16 4.53 -6.55
CA GLY A 38 -0.70 4.91 -7.85
C GLY A 38 0.15 4.47 -9.04
N LYS A 39 1.48 4.52 -8.91
CA LYS A 39 2.42 3.98 -9.93
C LYS A 39 2.36 2.46 -10.04
N ALA A 40 2.03 1.76 -8.96
CA ALA A 40 1.83 0.32 -8.93
C ALA A 40 0.41 -0.10 -9.41
N GLY A 41 -0.46 0.86 -9.72
CA GLY A 41 -1.82 0.60 -10.19
C GLY A 41 -2.87 0.54 -9.08
N ILE A 42 -2.49 0.80 -7.82
CA ILE A 42 -3.39 0.84 -6.67
C ILE A 42 -3.90 2.26 -6.50
N LYS A 43 -5.17 2.48 -6.81
CA LYS A 43 -5.76 3.80 -6.92
C LYS A 43 -6.99 3.98 -6.05
N THR A 44 -7.67 2.90 -5.71
CA THR A 44 -8.88 2.89 -4.87
C THR A 44 -8.66 2.13 -3.58
N LEU A 45 -9.61 2.23 -2.64
CA LEU A 45 -9.62 1.40 -1.44
C LEU A 45 -9.80 -0.10 -1.78
N ASP A 46 -10.54 -0.42 -2.85
CA ASP A 46 -10.70 -1.79 -3.36
C ASP A 46 -9.36 -2.40 -3.77
N ASP A 47 -8.59 -1.66 -4.59
CA ASP A 47 -7.28 -2.12 -5.08
C ASP A 47 -6.32 -2.42 -3.93
N LEU A 48 -6.41 -1.66 -2.84
CA LEU A 48 -5.59 -1.83 -1.65
C LEU A 48 -6.12 -2.94 -0.72
N ALA A 49 -7.44 -3.08 -0.59
CA ALA A 49 -8.09 -4.10 0.24
C ALA A 49 -7.83 -5.53 -0.26
N ASP A 50 -7.64 -5.69 -1.57
CA ASP A 50 -7.30 -6.95 -2.22
C ASP A 50 -5.87 -7.42 -1.91
N LEU A 51 -4.98 -6.53 -1.46
CA LEU A 51 -3.59 -6.91 -1.13
C LEU A 51 -3.49 -7.65 0.19
N ALA A 52 -2.47 -8.50 0.28
CA ALA A 52 -1.97 -9.00 1.55
C ALA A 52 -0.94 -8.04 2.16
N THR A 53 -0.77 -8.12 3.50
CA THR A 53 0.18 -7.29 4.24
C THR A 53 1.62 -7.44 3.74
N ASP A 54 2.02 -8.64 3.34
CA ASP A 54 3.35 -8.91 2.80
C ASP A 54 3.55 -8.28 1.41
N GLU A 55 2.54 -8.31 0.55
CA GLU A 55 2.56 -7.60 -0.73
C GLU A 55 2.69 -6.08 -0.58
N LEU A 56 2.25 -5.54 0.56
CA LEU A 56 2.38 -4.12 0.87
C LEU A 56 3.76 -3.77 1.45
N VAL A 57 4.23 -4.48 2.49
CA VAL A 57 5.40 -4.04 3.29
C VAL A 57 6.57 -5.02 3.36
N GLN A 58 6.45 -6.24 2.84
CA GLN A 58 7.48 -7.27 3.02
C GLN A 58 8.83 -6.84 2.44
N LYS A 59 9.85 -6.74 3.29
CA LYS A 59 11.22 -6.47 2.85
C LYS A 59 11.75 -7.65 2.05
N LYS A 60 12.53 -7.35 0.99
CA LYS A 60 13.28 -8.39 0.28
C LYS A 60 14.12 -9.17 1.30
N ARG A 61 13.89 -10.47 1.39
CA ARG A 61 14.73 -11.35 2.21
C ARG A 61 16.13 -11.34 1.58
N ALA A 62 17.06 -10.64 2.21
CA ALA A 62 18.46 -10.75 1.85
C ALA A 62 18.91 -12.18 2.19
N GLU A 63 18.94 -13.05 1.18
CA GLU A 63 19.36 -14.44 1.39
C GLU A 63 20.78 -14.44 1.96
N PRO A 64 21.05 -15.11 3.10
CA PRO A 64 22.40 -15.23 3.61
C PRO A 64 23.21 -16.03 2.59
N ARG A 65 24.14 -15.35 1.92
CA ARG A 65 25.08 -15.85 0.90
C ARG A 65 25.93 -17.06 1.32
N ARG A 66 25.69 -17.67 2.48
CA ARG A 66 26.52 -18.74 3.08
C ARG A 66 26.04 -20.17 2.82
N ARG A 67 25.13 -20.40 1.86
CA ARG A 67 24.69 -21.76 1.50
C ARG A 67 24.62 -22.02 -0.01
N ALA A 68 25.41 -21.29 -0.80
CA ALA A 68 25.35 -21.30 -2.27
C ALA A 68 26.57 -21.98 -2.93
N GLU A 69 27.19 -22.99 -2.29
CA GLU A 69 28.19 -23.82 -2.99
C GLU A 69 27.52 -24.91 -3.87
N ASN A 70 26.22 -25.19 -3.67
CA ASN A 70 25.46 -26.20 -4.43
C ASN A 70 24.05 -25.74 -4.87
N ALA A 71 23.77 -24.43 -4.89
CA ALA A 71 22.49 -23.92 -5.38
C ALA A 71 22.59 -23.54 -6.87
N ALA A 72 21.65 -24.05 -7.69
CA ALA A 72 21.53 -23.79 -9.13
C ALA A 72 21.64 -22.29 -9.49
N PRO A 73 22.13 -21.94 -10.70
CA PRO A 73 22.43 -20.57 -11.09
C PRO A 73 21.22 -19.64 -10.96
N ILE A 74 21.48 -18.46 -10.38
CA ILE A 74 20.59 -17.33 -10.01
C ILE A 74 19.67 -16.80 -11.14
N LYS A 75 19.72 -17.36 -12.35
CA LYS A 75 19.05 -16.83 -13.56
C LYS A 75 17.54 -17.08 -13.62
N THR A 76 16.96 -17.84 -12.70
CA THR A 76 15.55 -18.29 -12.77
C THR A 76 14.67 -17.88 -11.59
N ARG A 77 15.15 -17.11 -10.60
CA ARG A 77 14.26 -16.63 -9.55
C ARG A 77 13.43 -15.46 -10.10
N PRO A 78 12.10 -15.62 -10.29
CA PRO A 78 11.24 -14.50 -10.61
C PRO A 78 11.43 -13.50 -9.48
N GLU A 79 11.90 -12.33 -9.88
CA GLU A 79 12.23 -11.16 -9.09
C GLU A 79 11.56 -11.18 -7.71
N ASP A 80 12.33 -11.37 -6.63
CA ASP A 80 11.91 -11.12 -5.26
C ASP A 80 11.55 -9.63 -5.13
N LYS A 81 10.48 -9.16 -5.77
CA LYS A 81 9.96 -7.81 -5.64
C LYS A 81 9.34 -7.78 -4.26
N GLY A 82 10.07 -7.21 -3.29
CA GLY A 82 9.49 -6.94 -1.97
C GLY A 82 8.23 -6.10 -2.10
N GLY A 83 7.49 -5.95 -1.01
CA GLY A 83 6.23 -5.25 -1.01
C GLY A 83 6.34 -3.83 -1.58
N ILE A 84 5.23 -3.31 -2.09
CA ILE A 84 5.17 -2.07 -2.85
C ILE A 84 5.71 -0.88 -2.05
N LEU A 85 5.47 -0.88 -0.74
CA LEU A 85 5.95 0.12 0.20
C LEU A 85 7.16 -0.34 1.03
N ALA A 86 7.83 -1.44 0.66
CA ALA A 86 9.00 -1.96 1.39
C ALA A 86 10.15 -0.93 1.52
N ALA A 87 10.24 0.03 0.59
CA ALA A 87 11.21 1.12 0.62
C ALA A 87 10.97 2.14 1.75
N TYR A 88 9.75 2.20 2.30
CA TYR A 88 9.35 3.14 3.33
C TYR A 88 9.52 2.61 4.75
N ASN A 89 10.01 1.37 4.90
CA ASN A 89 10.36 0.78 6.19
C ASN A 89 9.17 0.72 7.18
N LEU A 90 7.95 0.56 6.66
CA LEU A 90 6.75 0.28 7.45
C LEU A 90 6.92 -1.07 8.18
N SER A 91 6.37 -1.17 9.39
CA SER A 91 6.27 -2.44 10.10
C SER A 91 5.16 -3.31 9.49
N GLU A 92 5.20 -4.60 9.77
CA GLU A 92 4.13 -5.54 9.40
C GLU A 92 2.80 -5.15 10.07
N GLU A 93 2.85 -4.66 11.31
CA GLU A 93 1.69 -4.14 12.04
C GLU A 93 1.08 -2.93 11.33
N GLN A 94 1.89 -1.94 10.93
CA GLN A 94 1.40 -0.78 10.17
C GLN A 94 0.81 -1.20 8.82
N GLY A 95 1.44 -2.16 8.13
CA GLY A 95 0.90 -2.73 6.90
C GLY A 95 -0.45 -3.39 7.14
N ASN A 96 -0.58 -4.17 8.21
CA ASN A 96 -1.83 -4.83 8.59
C ASN A 96 -2.93 -3.81 8.93
N GLU A 97 -2.61 -2.75 9.66
CA GLU A 97 -3.56 -1.67 9.96
C GLU A 97 -4.04 -0.97 8.68
N ILE A 98 -3.15 -0.70 7.72
CA ILE A 98 -3.53 -0.13 6.42
C ILE A 98 -4.50 -1.06 5.68
N ILE A 99 -4.20 -2.36 5.60
CA ILE A 99 -5.05 -3.34 4.90
C ILE A 99 -6.41 -3.51 5.59
N MET A 100 -6.44 -3.54 6.93
CA MET A 100 -7.70 -3.60 7.69
C MET A 100 -8.55 -2.34 7.48
N ALA A 101 -7.93 -1.15 7.52
CA ALA A 101 -8.62 0.11 7.30
C ALA A 101 -9.16 0.20 5.86
N ALA A 102 -8.40 -0.24 4.86
CA ALA A 102 -8.88 -0.30 3.47
C ALA A 102 -10.08 -1.26 3.34
N ARG A 103 -10.03 -2.44 3.96
CA ARG A 103 -11.14 -3.41 3.94
C ARG A 103 -12.37 -2.94 4.69
N ALA A 104 -12.20 -2.12 5.74
CA ALA A 104 -13.32 -1.57 6.49
C ALA A 104 -14.27 -0.74 5.62
N HIS A 105 -13.79 -0.19 4.50
CA HIS A 105 -14.63 0.55 3.56
C HIS A 105 -15.76 -0.29 2.94
N TRP A 106 -15.54 -1.60 2.75
CA TRP A 106 -16.60 -2.52 2.31
C TRP A 106 -17.67 -2.79 3.38
N PHE A 107 -17.37 -2.46 4.63
CA PHE A 107 -18.26 -2.66 5.78
C PHE A 107 -18.92 -1.36 6.26
N GLU A 108 -18.42 -0.19 5.87
CA GLU A 108 -19.07 1.09 6.20
C GLU A 108 -20.37 1.33 5.41
N ASP A 109 -20.58 0.64 4.29
CA ASP A 109 -21.82 0.74 3.50
C ASP A 109 -23.01 -0.08 4.09
N GLU A 110 -22.81 -0.85 5.17
CA GLU A 110 -23.91 -1.51 5.91
C GLU A 110 -24.43 -0.68 7.10
N GLY A 111 -23.85 0.50 7.36
CA GLY A 111 -24.14 1.35 8.53
C GLY A 111 -25.05 2.56 8.30
N ASP A 112 -25.22 3.02 7.05
CA ASP A 112 -25.96 4.26 6.72
C ASP A 112 -27.21 4.04 5.84
N ALA A 113 -27.69 2.79 5.75
CA ALA A 113 -28.96 2.44 5.07
C ALA A 113 -30.11 2.08 6.03
N ASN A 114 -30.04 2.49 7.32
CA ASN A 114 -31.09 2.21 8.31
C ASN A 114 -31.68 3.47 8.97
N ALA A 115 -31.81 4.55 8.19
CA ALA A 115 -32.48 5.77 8.61
C ALA A 115 -33.54 6.21 7.58
N ASP A 116 -34.59 5.41 7.37
CA ASP A 116 -35.99 5.87 7.27
C ASP A 116 -36.93 4.68 7.07
N SER A 117 -37.61 4.27 8.15
CA SER A 117 -38.88 3.56 8.03
C SER A 117 -39.81 4.17 9.07
N PRO A 118 -40.71 5.08 8.68
CA PRO A 118 -41.73 5.57 9.58
C PRO A 118 -42.77 4.45 9.79
N GLN A 119 -42.91 3.99 11.03
CA GLN A 119 -44.16 3.42 11.53
C GLN A 119 -44.62 4.19 12.77
#